data_AF-A0A9R1B8Y4-F1
#
_entry.id   AF-A0A9R1B8Y4-F1
#
_cell.length_a   1.000
_cell.length_b   1.000
_cell.length_c   1.000
_cell.angle_alpha   90.00
_cell.angle_beta   90.00
_cell.angle_gamma   90.00
#
_symmetry.space_group_name_H-M   'P 1'
#
loop_
_entity.id
_entity.type
_entity.pdbx_description
1 polymer ?
#
loop_
_entity_poly.entity_id
_entity_poly.type
_entity_poly.pdbx_seq_one_letter_code
_entity_poly.pdbx_strand_id
1 'polypeptide(L)'
;MPFPTRLPPPATAAAATAAAVLAAVALRRYLSSRSRAAASAHSTSGGAPAATTFLVLSGKSPQDQQLLASAAGDLSLAEECGGELAVSLALDASGDAGFDAAAYMGALQARRFGRWMLWSPRMASTHDIVTQNFAKLPVGVVCATDVQFKGRGRSKNVWESPPGCLMFSFTSQMSDARKLPLMQYVVCLAMTEAIKDLCCAKGLPELDVRIKWPNDLYLKGLKVGGILCTSSYEPKVYNICTGIGLNVDNEKPTTCLNAALQELKANSPRLKREDILASFFNKFEVLFDIFSNQGFQALEEQYYNSWLHSGQRVVVQDAHEGQSVNSVVTIKG
;
A
#
# COMPACT_ATOMS: atom_id res chain seq x y z
N MET A 1 -27.41 -37.13 13.72
CA MET A 1 -26.77 -36.42 14.85
C MET A 1 -26.01 -35.23 14.26
N PRO A 2 -26.41 -33.98 14.51
CA PRO A 2 -25.71 -32.82 13.96
C PRO A 2 -24.38 -32.61 14.71
N PHE A 3 -23.30 -32.40 13.94
CA PHE A 3 -21.98 -32.04 14.45
C PHE A 3 -22.01 -30.62 15.05
N PRO A 4 -21.32 -30.35 16.17
CA PRO A 4 -21.25 -29.02 16.73
C PRO A 4 -20.29 -28.14 15.90
N THR A 5 -20.86 -27.25 15.09
CA THR A 5 -20.16 -26.09 14.51
C THR A 5 -19.94 -25.03 15.59
N ARG A 6 -18.88 -25.19 16.38
CA ARG A 6 -18.26 -24.04 17.07
C ARG A 6 -17.00 -23.66 16.31
N LEU A 7 -17.15 -22.68 15.41
CA LEU A 7 -16.01 -21.88 14.98
C LEU A 7 -15.36 -21.28 16.24
N PRO A 8 -14.03 -21.34 16.40
CA PRO A 8 -13.37 -20.61 17.48
C PRO A 8 -13.71 -19.12 17.32
N PRO A 9 -13.92 -18.38 18.42
CA PRO A 9 -14.14 -16.94 18.35
C PRO A 9 -12.94 -16.29 17.65
N PRO A 10 -13.15 -15.19 16.90
CA PRO A 10 -12.07 -14.48 16.23
C PRO A 10 -11.00 -14.15 17.26
N ALA A 11 -9.74 -14.53 16.97
CA ALA A 11 -8.59 -14.12 17.75
C ALA A 11 -8.70 -12.60 17.97
N THR A 12 -8.86 -12.28 19.24
CA THR A 12 -9.58 -11.10 19.75
C THR A 12 -8.99 -9.78 19.28
N ALA A 13 -9.81 -8.73 19.28
CA ALA A 13 -9.38 -7.33 19.21
C ALA A 13 -8.16 -7.02 20.10
N ALA A 14 -7.95 -7.78 21.19
CA ALA A 14 -6.76 -7.72 22.04
C ALA A 14 -5.42 -8.01 21.32
N ALA A 15 -5.38 -8.80 20.23
CA ALA A 15 -4.15 -9.02 19.45
C ALA A 15 -3.80 -7.81 18.57
N ALA A 16 -4.81 -7.14 18.01
CA ALA A 16 -4.64 -5.89 17.28
C ALA A 16 -4.33 -4.71 18.23
N THR A 17 -4.96 -4.69 19.42
CA THR A 17 -4.63 -3.76 20.51
C THR A 17 -3.23 -4.05 21.06
N ALA A 18 -2.81 -5.30 21.19
CA ALA A 18 -1.45 -5.66 21.58
C ALA A 18 -0.42 -5.26 20.53
N ALA A 19 -0.72 -5.39 19.23
CA ALA A 19 0.15 -4.89 18.15
C ALA A 19 0.23 -3.36 18.11
N ALA A 20 -0.88 -2.65 18.37
CA ALA A 20 -0.93 -1.19 18.52
C ALA A 20 -0.18 -0.70 19.76
N VAL A 21 -0.31 -1.42 20.88
CA VAL A 21 0.44 -1.17 22.12
C VAL A 21 1.90 -1.53 21.92
N LEU A 22 2.25 -2.59 21.20
CA LEU A 22 3.63 -2.95 20.85
C LEU A 22 4.23 -1.98 19.86
N ALA A 23 3.46 -1.39 18.95
CA ALA A 23 3.86 -0.31 18.06
C ALA A 23 4.17 0.96 18.85
N ALA A 24 3.26 1.37 19.74
CA ALA A 24 3.45 2.51 20.63
C ALA A 24 4.57 2.27 21.66
N VAL A 25 4.76 1.03 22.12
CA VAL A 25 5.83 0.62 23.04
C VAL A 25 7.15 0.44 22.30
N ALA A 26 7.17 0.01 21.03
CA ALA A 26 8.37 -0.06 20.20
C ALA A 26 8.82 1.36 19.81
N LEU A 27 7.88 2.23 19.42
CA LEU A 27 8.11 3.67 19.29
C LEU A 27 8.67 4.21 20.62
N ARG A 28 7.95 4.06 21.74
CA ARG A 28 8.35 4.64 23.03
C ARG A 28 9.65 4.05 23.60
N ARG A 29 9.93 2.74 23.44
CA ARG A 29 11.17 2.09 23.91
C ARG A 29 12.38 2.48 23.07
N TYR A 30 12.22 2.58 21.75
CA TYR A 30 13.27 3.08 20.87
C TYR A 30 13.62 4.54 21.22
N LEU A 31 12.60 5.38 21.41
CA LEU A 31 12.73 6.81 21.72
C LEU A 31 13.34 7.06 23.11
N SER A 32 12.95 6.28 24.13
CA SER A 32 13.53 6.39 25.49
C SER A 32 14.97 5.86 25.59
N SER A 33 15.40 4.94 24.72
CA SER A 33 16.76 4.40 24.74
C SER A 33 17.85 5.36 24.22
N ARG A 34 17.48 6.40 23.46
CA ARG A 34 18.43 7.41 22.93
C ARG A 34 18.51 8.72 23.70
N SER A 35 17.62 8.94 24.68
CA SER A 35 17.74 10.07 25.62
C SER A 35 19.02 10.06 26.47
N ARG A 36 19.80 8.96 26.48
CA ARG A 36 21.11 8.87 27.15
C ARG A 36 22.33 8.93 26.23
N ALA A 37 22.16 9.06 24.91
CA ALA A 37 23.28 8.99 23.97
C ALA A 37 23.14 9.97 22.79
N ALA A 38 23.09 11.27 23.07
CA ALA A 38 23.39 12.32 22.09
C ALA A 38 23.67 13.65 22.82
N ALA A 39 24.83 13.73 23.47
CA ALA A 39 25.44 15.00 23.87
C ALA A 39 26.88 15.01 23.36
N SER A 40 27.08 15.30 22.07
CA SER A 40 28.29 15.97 21.56
C SER A 40 28.25 16.16 20.04
N ALA A 41 28.77 17.32 19.63
CA ALA A 41 29.29 17.68 18.31
C ALA A 41 28.25 18.05 17.24
N HIS A 42 28.43 19.06 16.39
CA HIS A 42 29.24 20.28 16.34
C HIS A 42 28.67 21.06 15.13
N SER A 43 28.71 22.38 15.17
CA SER A 43 28.30 23.28 14.07
C SER A 43 29.19 23.15 12.84
N THR A 44 28.63 23.24 11.61
CA THR A 44 29.00 24.25 10.59
C THR A 44 28.20 24.16 9.27
N SER A 45 27.96 25.37 8.72
CA SER A 45 27.79 25.78 7.31
C SER A 45 26.57 25.33 6.48
N GLY A 46 25.61 26.25 6.33
CA GLY A 46 25.31 26.94 5.06
C GLY A 46 24.97 26.09 3.83
N GLY A 47 23.75 25.57 3.78
CA GLY A 47 23.09 25.09 2.56
C GLY A 47 21.63 25.58 2.56
N ALA A 48 21.06 25.83 1.38
CA ALA A 48 19.65 26.20 1.22
C ALA A 48 18.74 25.26 2.04
N PRO A 49 17.65 25.76 2.66
CA PRO A 49 16.82 24.91 3.51
C PRO A 49 16.30 23.74 2.68
N ALA A 50 16.67 22.52 3.07
CA ALA A 50 16.08 21.32 2.52
C ALA A 50 14.56 21.47 2.64
N ALA A 51 13.83 21.30 1.54
CA ALA A 51 12.38 21.43 1.55
C ALA A 51 11.80 20.45 2.59
N THR A 52 11.29 20.97 3.69
CA THR A 52 10.74 20.17 4.77
C THR A 52 9.47 19.48 4.26
N THR A 53 9.54 18.17 4.05
CA THR A 53 8.36 17.35 3.77
C THR A 53 7.55 17.21 5.06
N PHE A 54 6.31 17.70 5.06
CA PHE A 54 5.41 17.58 6.20
C PHE A 54 4.69 16.24 6.17
N LEU A 55 4.84 15.44 7.23
CA LEU A 55 4.05 14.22 7.41
C LEU A 55 2.91 14.45 8.38
N VAL A 56 1.70 14.17 7.92
CA VAL A 56 0.49 14.02 8.72
C VAL A 56 0.36 12.57 9.16
N LEU A 57 0.02 12.40 10.44
CA LEU A 57 -0.32 11.13 11.05
C LEU A 57 -1.83 11.07 11.32
N SER A 58 -2.49 10.02 10.86
CA SER A 58 -3.92 9.81 11.12
C SER A 58 -4.20 8.40 11.62
N GLY A 59 -5.12 8.28 12.58
CA GLY A 59 -5.56 7.01 13.17
C GLY A 59 -7.08 6.88 13.10
N LYS A 60 -7.55 5.64 12.93
CA LYS A 60 -8.98 5.34 12.75
C LYS A 60 -9.85 5.61 13.99
N SER A 61 -9.33 5.34 15.20
CA SER A 61 -10.09 5.51 16.46
C SER A 61 -9.55 6.66 17.31
N PRO A 62 -10.34 7.24 18.24
CA PRO A 62 -9.85 8.23 19.19
C PRO A 62 -8.64 7.73 20.00
N GLN A 63 -8.60 6.44 20.32
CA GLN A 63 -7.45 5.82 21.00
C GLN A 63 -6.21 5.80 20.10
N ASP A 64 -6.37 5.46 18.81
CA ASP A 64 -5.25 5.53 17.84
C ASP A 64 -4.75 6.97 17.71
N GLN A 65 -5.66 7.95 17.64
CA GLN A 65 -5.32 9.37 17.56
C GLN A 65 -4.56 9.85 18.79
N GLN A 66 -5.00 9.47 20.00
CA GLN A 66 -4.28 9.78 21.25
C GLN A 66 -2.88 9.15 21.30
N LEU A 67 -2.76 7.89 20.86
CA LEU A 67 -1.47 7.21 20.79
C LEU A 67 -0.51 7.91 19.82
N LEU A 68 -0.99 8.25 18.61
CA LEU A 68 -0.21 9.00 17.62
C LEU A 68 0.18 10.38 18.14
N ALA A 69 -0.75 11.08 18.79
CA ALA A 69 -0.50 12.39 19.39
C ALA A 69 0.64 12.34 20.43
N SER A 70 0.67 11.30 21.26
CA SER A 70 1.71 11.10 22.27
C SER A 70 3.09 10.75 21.71
N ALA A 71 3.15 10.33 20.45
CA ALA A 71 4.33 9.77 19.79
C ALA A 71 5.01 10.72 18.80
N ALA A 72 4.30 11.72 18.27
CA ALA A 72 4.80 12.42 17.10
C ALA A 72 5.91 13.44 17.35
N GLY A 73 6.01 14.01 18.55
CA GLY A 73 7.11 14.92 18.90
C GLY A 73 8.49 14.25 18.85
N ASP A 74 8.51 12.91 18.88
CA ASP A 74 9.72 12.10 18.93
C ASP A 74 9.97 11.32 17.61
N LEU A 75 9.06 11.38 16.63
CA LEU A 75 9.17 10.57 15.42
C LEU A 75 10.13 11.20 14.41
N SER A 76 11.36 10.70 14.37
CA SER A 76 12.34 11.00 13.31
C SER A 76 12.41 9.85 12.30
N LEU A 77 11.96 10.12 11.07
CA LEU A 77 12.05 9.19 9.94
C LEU A 77 13.22 9.55 9.04
N ALA A 78 13.93 8.52 8.58
CA ALA A 78 14.99 8.70 7.58
C ALA A 78 14.37 8.85 6.18
N GLU A 79 14.96 9.70 5.36
CA GLU A 79 14.67 9.82 3.93
C GLU A 79 15.98 9.73 3.12
N GLU A 80 15.93 9.09 1.96
CA GLU A 80 17.09 8.79 1.11
C GLU A 80 17.85 10.04 0.61
N CYS A 81 17.22 11.22 0.65
CA CYS A 81 17.81 12.49 0.23
C CYS A 81 18.70 13.17 1.28
N GLY A 82 18.93 12.56 2.45
CA GLY A 82 19.74 13.17 3.52
C GLY A 82 19.10 14.39 4.19
N GLY A 83 17.80 14.64 3.94
CA GLY A 83 17.01 15.62 4.66
C GLY A 83 16.36 15.00 5.90
N GLU A 84 16.24 15.77 6.98
CA GLU A 84 15.40 15.39 8.10
C GLU A 84 13.93 15.67 7.76
N LEU A 85 13.09 14.65 7.90
CA LEU A 85 11.66 14.76 7.69
C LEU A 85 11.00 15.30 8.97
N ALA A 86 10.41 16.49 8.92
CA ALA A 86 9.68 17.03 10.06
C ALA A 86 8.27 16.41 10.10
N VAL A 87 8.00 15.61 11.12
CA VAL A 87 6.68 15.02 11.35
C VAL A 87 5.83 16.03 12.12
N SER A 88 4.68 16.41 11.57
CA SER A 88 3.74 17.33 12.21
C SER A 88 2.35 16.69 12.28
N LEU A 89 1.83 16.49 13.49
CA LEU A 89 0.46 16.01 13.67
C LEU A 89 -0.54 17.02 13.13
N ALA A 90 -1.26 16.66 12.08
CA ALA A 90 -2.55 17.26 11.78
C ALA A 90 -3.61 16.19 12.06
N LEU A 91 -4.34 16.36 13.17
CA LEU A 91 -5.48 15.48 13.50
C LEU A 91 -6.61 15.65 12.47
N ASP A 92 -6.68 16.82 11.84
CA ASP A 92 -7.62 17.18 10.79
C ASP A 92 -6.85 17.72 9.57
N ALA A 93 -6.27 16.82 8.76
CA ALA A 93 -5.81 17.20 7.42
C ALA A 93 -7.00 17.29 6.45
N SER A 94 -7.99 18.12 6.78
CA SER A 94 -9.01 18.57 5.83
C SER A 94 -8.44 19.76 5.06
N GLY A 95 -7.53 19.47 4.13
CA GLY A 95 -7.00 20.45 3.19
C GLY A 95 -7.70 20.32 1.83
N ASP A 96 -8.34 21.38 1.37
CA ASP A 96 -9.26 21.47 0.22
C ASP A 96 -8.68 21.08 -1.16
N ALA A 97 -7.48 20.50 -1.24
CA ALA A 97 -6.80 20.14 -2.50
C ALA A 97 -5.97 18.83 -2.45
N GLY A 98 -5.99 18.06 -1.35
CA GLY A 98 -5.15 16.87 -1.16
C GLY A 98 -5.93 15.58 -0.89
N PHE A 99 -5.23 14.53 -0.42
CA PHE A 99 -5.86 13.30 0.06
C PHE A 99 -6.68 13.55 1.33
N ASP A 100 -7.94 13.13 1.35
CA ASP A 100 -8.82 13.28 2.51
C ASP A 100 -8.71 12.08 3.46
N ALA A 101 -7.86 12.24 4.49
CA ALA A 101 -7.64 11.23 5.52
C ALA A 101 -8.93 10.84 6.27
N ALA A 102 -9.83 11.79 6.51
CA ALA A 102 -11.05 11.56 7.27
C ALA A 102 -12.05 10.73 6.45
N ALA A 103 -12.22 11.05 5.17
CA ALA A 103 -13.03 10.26 4.25
C ALA A 103 -12.51 8.82 4.13
N TYR A 104 -11.19 8.65 3.98
CA TYR A 104 -10.56 7.33 3.96
C TYR A 104 -10.84 6.53 5.25
N MET A 105 -10.60 7.13 6.42
CA MET A 105 -10.80 6.45 7.71
C MET A 105 -12.27 6.12 7.97
N GLY A 106 -13.20 6.96 7.50
CA GLY A 106 -14.64 6.72 7.58
C GLY A 106 -15.11 5.54 6.71
N ALA A 107 -14.47 5.32 5.56
CA ALA A 107 -14.77 4.20 4.66
C ALA A 107 -14.04 2.90 5.04
N LEU A 108 -12.92 2.99 5.76
CA LEU A 108 -12.10 1.84 6.14
C LEU A 108 -12.83 0.94 7.15
N GLN A 109 -12.95 -0.35 6.84
CA GLN A 109 -13.52 -1.39 7.72
C GLN A 109 -12.47 -2.38 8.25
N ALA A 110 -11.34 -2.51 7.55
CA ALA A 110 -10.21 -3.33 7.98
C ALA A 110 -9.74 -2.99 9.40
N ARG A 111 -9.20 -4.01 10.09
CA ARG A 111 -8.84 -3.94 11.51
C ARG A 111 -7.34 -3.94 11.76
N ARG A 112 -6.55 -4.55 10.87
CA ARG A 112 -5.09 -4.67 10.95
C ARG A 112 -4.39 -3.77 9.96
N PHE A 113 -4.87 -3.70 8.73
CA PHE A 113 -4.23 -2.94 7.66
C PHE A 113 -4.89 -1.57 7.43
N GLY A 114 -4.08 -0.55 7.16
CA GLY A 114 -4.53 0.77 6.76
C GLY A 114 -5.05 1.68 7.88
N ARG A 115 -5.20 1.16 9.12
CA ARG A 115 -5.78 1.90 10.25
C ARG A 115 -4.92 3.06 10.77
N TRP A 116 -3.65 3.07 10.38
CA TRP A 116 -2.69 4.13 10.67
C TRP A 116 -2.13 4.62 9.35
N MET A 117 -2.10 5.93 9.17
CA MET A 117 -1.66 6.56 7.94
C MET A 117 -0.56 7.57 8.21
N LEU A 118 0.49 7.51 7.40
CA LEU A 118 1.45 8.57 7.12
C LEU A 118 1.04 9.21 5.79
N TRP A 119 0.89 10.53 5.74
CA TRP A 119 0.60 11.21 4.48
C TRP A 119 1.35 12.54 4.35
N SER A 120 1.75 12.85 3.12
CA SER A 120 2.22 14.18 2.72
C SER A 120 1.66 14.50 1.34
N PRO A 121 1.37 15.77 0.99
CA PRO A 121 1.02 16.12 -0.39
C PRO A 121 2.09 15.72 -1.41
N ARG A 122 3.37 15.76 -0.99
CA ARG A 122 4.50 15.45 -1.86
C ARG A 122 5.57 14.70 -1.08
N MET A 123 6.13 13.65 -1.69
CA MET A 123 7.14 12.80 -1.07
C MET A 123 8.10 12.26 -2.14
N ALA A 124 9.34 11.89 -1.77
CA ALA A 124 10.24 11.25 -2.72
C ALA A 124 9.66 9.89 -3.17
N SER A 125 9.46 8.98 -2.23
CA SER A 125 8.94 7.62 -2.46
C SER A 125 8.32 7.09 -1.16
N THR A 126 7.04 6.72 -1.20
CA THR A 126 6.37 6.04 -0.07
C THR A 126 7.05 4.72 0.26
N HIS A 127 7.57 4.02 -0.77
CA HIS A 127 8.27 2.74 -0.63
C HIS A 127 9.58 2.90 0.14
N ASP A 128 10.31 3.98 -0.13
CA ASP A 128 11.61 4.24 0.51
C ASP A 128 11.39 4.65 1.98
N ILE A 129 10.38 5.49 2.25
CA ILE A 129 9.99 5.84 3.62
C ILE A 129 9.64 4.59 4.43
N VAL A 130 8.86 3.67 3.87
CA VAL A 130 8.48 2.44 4.58
C VAL A 130 9.69 1.52 4.78
N THR A 131 10.46 1.23 3.74
CA THR A 131 11.58 0.27 3.81
C THR A 131 12.70 0.75 4.73
N GLN A 132 13.03 2.05 4.74
CA GLN A 132 14.09 2.61 5.58
C GLN A 132 13.70 2.72 7.06
N ASN A 133 12.39 2.73 7.35
CA ASN A 133 11.87 2.93 8.69
C ASN A 133 11.08 1.74 9.21
N PHE A 134 11.15 0.57 8.57
CA PHE A 134 10.32 -0.59 8.92
C PHE A 134 10.38 -0.94 10.41
N ALA A 135 11.57 -0.94 11.01
CA ALA A 135 11.76 -1.22 12.45
C ALA A 135 11.09 -0.20 13.40
N LYS A 136 10.80 1.00 12.90
CA LYS A 136 10.09 2.08 13.62
C LYS A 136 8.61 2.12 13.26
N LEU A 137 8.18 1.39 12.24
CA LEU A 137 6.84 1.45 11.70
C LEU A 137 6.07 0.19 12.10
N PRO A 138 4.80 0.34 12.52
CA PRO A 138 4.05 -0.82 12.91
C PRO A 138 3.52 -1.57 11.69
N VAL A 139 3.28 -2.87 11.87
CA VAL A 139 2.71 -3.72 10.82
C VAL A 139 1.30 -3.24 10.49
N GLY A 140 1.01 -3.08 9.20
CA GLY A 140 -0.26 -2.60 8.69
C GLY A 140 -0.38 -1.08 8.54
N VAL A 141 0.65 -0.30 8.87
CA VAL A 141 0.66 1.14 8.56
C VAL A 141 0.70 1.36 7.05
N VAL A 142 -0.03 2.38 6.58
CA VAL A 142 0.04 2.86 5.20
C VAL A 142 0.75 4.21 5.15
N CYS A 143 1.62 4.38 4.16
CA CYS A 143 2.25 5.62 3.78
C CYS A 143 1.72 6.04 2.41
N ALA A 144 1.05 7.19 2.32
CA ALA A 144 0.42 7.68 1.10
C ALA A 144 0.94 9.08 0.74
N THR A 145 0.80 9.46 -0.54
CA THR A 145 1.13 10.81 -1.02
C THR A 145 0.31 11.17 -2.25
N ASP A 146 0.07 12.46 -2.48
CA ASP A 146 -0.57 12.89 -3.75
C ASP A 146 0.41 12.79 -4.92
N VAL A 147 1.69 13.11 -4.69
CA VAL A 147 2.74 13.09 -5.72
C VAL A 147 4.02 12.46 -5.17
N GLN A 148 4.58 11.51 -5.93
CA GLN A 148 5.96 11.03 -5.78
C GLN A 148 6.87 11.69 -6.82
N PHE A 149 8.05 12.15 -6.42
CA PHE A 149 9.06 12.69 -7.35
C PHE A 149 10.28 11.77 -7.54
N LYS A 150 10.36 10.66 -6.80
CA LYS A 150 11.33 9.56 -6.99
C LYS A 150 10.62 8.21 -6.92
N GLY A 151 9.46 8.09 -7.58
CA GLY A 151 8.64 6.89 -7.53
C GLY A 151 9.38 5.63 -8.01
N ARG A 152 9.22 4.52 -7.28
CA ARG A 152 9.89 3.25 -7.58
C ARG A 152 9.01 2.31 -8.39
N GLY A 153 9.59 1.71 -9.42
CA GLY A 153 9.08 0.54 -10.13
C GLY A 153 10.06 -0.63 -10.06
N ARG A 154 9.67 -1.78 -10.64
CA ARG A 154 10.54 -2.96 -10.74
C ARG A 154 11.72 -2.70 -11.68
N SER A 155 12.82 -3.43 -11.47
CA SER A 155 14.00 -3.41 -12.36
C SER A 155 14.56 -2.01 -12.64
N LYS A 156 14.56 -1.13 -11.64
CA LYS A 156 15.00 0.27 -11.71
C LYS A 156 14.09 1.20 -12.54
N ASN A 157 12.93 0.74 -13.00
CA ASN A 157 11.96 1.61 -13.63
C ASN A 157 11.46 2.67 -12.63
N VAL A 158 11.10 3.85 -13.15
CA VAL A 158 10.49 4.92 -12.36
C VAL A 158 8.99 4.85 -12.53
N TRP A 159 8.26 5.03 -11.42
CA TRP A 159 6.82 5.25 -11.48
C TRP A 159 6.52 6.75 -11.55
N GLU A 160 5.92 7.20 -12.65
CA GLU A 160 5.43 8.57 -12.80
C GLU A 160 4.07 8.72 -12.13
N SER A 161 3.92 9.72 -11.25
CA SER A 161 2.69 9.99 -10.51
C SER A 161 2.20 11.42 -10.74
N PRO A 162 1.59 11.74 -11.89
CA PRO A 162 0.89 13.01 -12.08
C PRO A 162 -0.25 13.16 -11.05
N PRO A 163 -0.69 14.40 -10.76
CA PRO A 163 -1.82 14.65 -9.85
C PRO A 163 -3.05 13.83 -10.27
N GLY A 164 -3.69 13.17 -9.30
CA GLY A 164 -4.81 12.24 -9.54
C GLY A 164 -4.44 10.76 -9.42
N CYS A 165 -3.14 10.41 -9.32
CA CYS A 165 -2.72 9.06 -8.94
C CYS A 165 -3.06 8.77 -7.46
N LEU A 166 -3.36 7.50 -7.18
CA LEU A 166 -3.31 6.92 -5.84
C LEU A 166 -1.93 6.27 -5.66
N MET A 167 -1.12 6.83 -4.77
CA MET A 167 0.24 6.36 -4.47
C MET A 167 0.36 6.02 -3.00
N PHE A 168 0.63 4.75 -2.70
CA PHE A 168 0.81 4.33 -1.32
C PHE A 168 1.72 3.10 -1.19
N SER A 169 2.32 2.95 -0.01
CA SER A 169 3.04 1.75 0.40
C SER A 169 2.61 1.33 1.80
N PHE A 170 2.58 0.04 2.10
CA PHE A 170 2.19 -0.45 3.42
C PHE A 170 3.08 -1.60 3.91
N THR A 171 3.09 -1.78 5.22
CA THR A 171 3.84 -2.85 5.90
C THR A 171 2.99 -4.10 6.10
N SER A 172 3.57 -5.26 5.85
CA SER A 172 3.03 -6.56 6.27
C SER A 172 4.17 -7.47 6.71
N GLN A 173 3.84 -8.60 7.36
CA GLN A 173 4.83 -9.58 7.81
C GLN A 173 4.39 -11.00 7.48
N MET A 174 5.36 -11.87 7.20
CA MET A 174 5.15 -13.31 7.02
C MET A 174 6.33 -14.09 7.60
N SER A 175 6.09 -15.32 8.04
CA SER A 175 7.15 -16.24 8.48
C SER A 175 7.56 -17.25 7.41
N ASP A 176 6.66 -17.58 6.48
CA ASP A 176 6.89 -18.59 5.44
C ASP A 176 7.49 -17.96 4.18
N ALA A 177 8.78 -18.20 3.95
CA ALA A 177 9.52 -17.71 2.79
C ALA A 177 8.90 -18.11 1.45
N ARG A 178 8.27 -19.29 1.38
CA ARG A 178 7.68 -19.84 0.14
C ARG A 178 6.48 -19.02 -0.33
N LYS A 179 5.85 -18.28 0.58
CA LYS A 179 4.69 -17.43 0.28
C LYS A 179 5.08 -16.04 -0.22
N LEU A 180 6.31 -15.57 0.03
CA LEU A 180 6.73 -14.21 -0.31
C LEU A 180 6.54 -13.86 -1.80
N PRO A 181 6.94 -14.71 -2.77
CA PRO A 181 6.76 -14.39 -4.19
C PRO A 181 5.30 -14.26 -4.62
N LEU A 182 4.38 -14.86 -3.86
CA LEU A 182 2.94 -14.87 -4.17
C LEU A 182 2.20 -13.65 -3.58
N MET A 183 2.85 -12.89 -2.69
CA MET A 183 2.22 -11.71 -2.07
C MET A 183 1.74 -10.70 -3.10
N GLN A 184 2.53 -10.46 -4.15
CA GLN A 184 2.14 -9.56 -5.24
C GLN A 184 0.87 -10.02 -5.98
N TYR A 185 0.61 -11.33 -6.08
CA TYR A 185 -0.59 -11.85 -6.73
C TYR A 185 -1.83 -11.58 -5.88
N VAL A 186 -1.71 -11.78 -4.56
CA VAL A 186 -2.75 -11.46 -3.59
C VAL A 186 -3.08 -9.97 -3.62
N VAL A 187 -2.06 -9.11 -3.69
CA VAL A 187 -2.24 -7.65 -3.77
C VAL A 187 -2.89 -7.23 -5.09
N CYS A 188 -2.48 -7.83 -6.23
CA CYS A 188 -3.14 -7.57 -7.52
C CYS A 188 -4.62 -7.92 -7.45
N LEU A 189 -4.94 -9.13 -6.97
CA LEU A 189 -6.31 -9.60 -6.84
C LEU A 189 -7.12 -8.73 -5.89
N ALA A 190 -6.54 -8.33 -4.75
CA ALA A 190 -7.21 -7.45 -3.80
C ALA A 190 -7.58 -6.11 -4.44
N MET A 191 -6.73 -5.54 -5.28
CA MET A 191 -7.02 -4.26 -5.95
C MET A 191 -8.08 -4.42 -7.04
N THR A 192 -8.04 -5.47 -7.87
CA THR A 192 -9.06 -5.69 -8.90
C THR A 192 -10.44 -5.92 -8.28
N GLU A 193 -10.53 -6.75 -7.25
CA GLU A 193 -11.76 -7.03 -6.52
C GLU A 193 -12.27 -5.79 -5.76
N ALA A 194 -11.37 -4.99 -5.18
CA ALA A 194 -11.75 -3.76 -4.48
C ALA A 194 -12.36 -2.70 -5.42
N ILE A 195 -11.84 -2.57 -6.64
CA ILE A 195 -12.40 -1.65 -7.65
C ILE A 195 -13.78 -2.15 -8.10
N LYS A 196 -13.91 -3.45 -8.35
CA LYS A 196 -15.19 -4.08 -8.73
C LYS A 196 -16.26 -3.89 -7.66
N ASP A 197 -15.96 -4.22 -6.41
CA ASP A 197 -16.88 -4.06 -5.27
C ASP A 197 -17.29 -2.60 -5.09
N LEU A 198 -16.34 -1.67 -5.25
CA LEU A 198 -16.62 -0.25 -5.12
C LEU A 198 -17.54 0.28 -6.22
N CYS A 199 -17.34 -0.14 -7.47
CA CYS A 199 -18.25 0.18 -8.57
C CYS A 199 -19.66 -0.35 -8.27
N CYS A 200 -19.77 -1.62 -7.85
CA CYS A 200 -21.03 -2.25 -7.49
C CYS A 200 -21.76 -1.49 -6.37
N ALA A 201 -21.05 -1.20 -5.26
CA ALA A 201 -21.60 -0.49 -4.12
C ALA A 201 -22.11 0.92 -4.45
N LYS A 202 -21.51 1.57 -5.45
CA LYS A 202 -21.92 2.91 -5.92
C LYS A 202 -22.91 2.86 -7.10
N GLY A 203 -23.36 1.68 -7.55
CA GLY A 203 -24.26 1.54 -8.70
C GLY A 203 -23.63 2.01 -10.02
N LEU A 204 -22.31 1.92 -10.13
CA LEU A 204 -21.52 2.30 -11.29
C LEU A 204 -21.30 1.10 -12.23
N PRO A 205 -21.09 1.32 -13.54
CA PRO A 205 -20.60 0.27 -14.43
C PRO A 205 -19.36 -0.42 -13.87
N GLU A 206 -19.29 -1.73 -14.03
CA GLU A 206 -18.09 -2.51 -13.68
C GLU A 206 -16.92 -2.07 -14.58
N LEU A 207 -15.79 -1.77 -13.95
CA LEU A 207 -14.52 -1.56 -14.66
C LEU A 207 -13.79 -2.89 -14.72
N ASP A 208 -13.57 -3.40 -15.93
CA ASP A 208 -12.86 -4.67 -16.16
C ASP A 208 -11.33 -4.50 -16.00
N VAL A 209 -10.90 -4.26 -14.75
CA VAL A 209 -9.48 -4.15 -14.40
C VAL A 209 -8.90 -5.56 -14.29
N ARG A 210 -7.94 -5.86 -15.16
CA ARG A 210 -7.30 -7.17 -15.31
C ARG A 210 -5.87 -7.17 -14.81
N ILE A 211 -5.40 -8.33 -14.39
CA ILE A 211 -4.03 -8.55 -13.93
C ILE A 211 -3.18 -8.95 -15.13
N LYS A 212 -2.23 -8.11 -15.50
CA LYS A 212 -1.11 -8.48 -16.36
C LYS A 212 0.03 -8.97 -15.47
N TRP A 213 0.32 -10.26 -15.59
CA TRP A 213 1.35 -10.88 -14.77
C TRP A 213 2.72 -10.23 -14.96
N PRO A 214 3.50 -10.07 -13.88
CA PRO A 214 3.22 -10.59 -12.54
C PRO A 214 2.63 -9.55 -11.56
N ASN A 215 2.53 -8.28 -11.95
CA ASN A 215 2.34 -7.18 -10.99
C ASN A 215 1.65 -5.92 -11.56
N ASP A 216 1.12 -5.96 -12.78
CA ASP A 216 0.54 -4.79 -13.42
C ASP A 216 -0.99 -4.91 -13.53
N LEU A 217 -1.67 -3.78 -13.40
CA LEU A 217 -3.12 -3.67 -13.55
C LEU A 217 -3.43 -2.98 -14.87
N TYR A 218 -4.31 -3.59 -15.65
CA TYR A 218 -4.65 -3.19 -17.00
C TYR A 218 -6.15 -2.98 -17.15
N LEU A 219 -6.53 -1.95 -17.90
CA LEU A 219 -7.91 -1.64 -18.23
C LEU A 219 -7.96 -1.29 -19.71
N LYS A 220 -8.84 -1.96 -20.48
CA LYS A 220 -8.92 -1.79 -21.95
C LYS A 220 -7.57 -1.95 -22.66
N GLY A 221 -6.73 -2.87 -22.19
CA GLY A 221 -5.39 -3.13 -22.77
C GLY A 221 -4.32 -2.09 -22.42
N LEU A 222 -4.64 -1.05 -21.65
CA LEU A 222 -3.70 -0.03 -21.18
C LEU A 222 -3.37 -0.21 -19.71
N LYS A 223 -2.12 0.09 -19.33
CA LYS A 223 -1.68 0.02 -17.95
C LYS A 223 -2.28 1.17 -17.14
N VAL A 224 -2.97 0.82 -16.06
CA VAL A 224 -3.55 1.75 -15.08
C VAL A 224 -2.92 1.63 -13.70
N GLY A 225 -2.19 0.55 -13.41
CA GLY A 225 -1.57 0.37 -12.10
C GLY A 225 -0.37 -0.55 -12.11
N GLY A 226 0.41 -0.49 -11.04
CA GLY A 226 1.57 -1.36 -10.82
C GLY A 226 1.82 -1.58 -9.34
N ILE A 227 2.27 -2.79 -9.02
CA ILE A 227 2.56 -3.24 -7.65
C ILE A 227 4.03 -3.59 -7.52
N LEU A 228 4.64 -3.20 -6.40
CA LEU A 228 6.02 -3.47 -6.04
C LEU A 228 6.07 -4.08 -4.63
N CYS A 229 6.42 -5.35 -4.55
CA CYS A 229 6.68 -6.01 -3.27
C CYS A 229 8.20 -6.16 -3.06
N THR A 230 8.70 -5.70 -1.92
CA THR A 230 10.08 -5.96 -1.47
C THR A 230 10.04 -6.47 -0.05
N SER A 231 10.95 -7.37 0.29
CA SER A 231 11.05 -7.89 1.66
C SER A 231 12.47 -7.76 2.22
N SER A 232 12.57 -7.46 3.51
CA SER A 232 13.77 -7.69 4.31
C SER A 232 13.52 -8.82 5.30
N TYR A 233 14.60 -9.44 5.76
CA TYR A 233 14.52 -10.52 6.74
C TYR A 233 15.09 -10.03 8.07
N GLU A 234 14.29 -10.15 9.13
CA GLU A 234 14.73 -10.08 10.52
C GLU A 234 14.59 -11.47 11.14
N PRO A 235 15.32 -11.83 12.20
CA PRO A 235 15.32 -13.21 12.69
C PRO A 235 13.91 -13.77 12.90
N LYS A 236 13.56 -14.80 12.10
CA LYS A 236 12.27 -15.52 12.06
C LYS A 236 11.08 -14.82 11.40
N VAL A 237 11.24 -13.60 10.85
CA VAL A 237 10.15 -12.88 10.19
C VAL A 237 10.62 -12.14 8.95
N TYR A 238 9.83 -12.19 7.89
CA TYR A 238 10.00 -11.38 6.71
C TYR A 238 9.13 -10.13 6.82
N ASN A 239 9.79 -8.98 6.79
CA ASN A 239 9.19 -7.66 6.74
C ASN A 239 8.93 -7.31 5.28
N ILE A 240 7.68 -7.08 4.91
CA ILE A 240 7.28 -6.87 3.52
C ILE A 240 6.77 -5.43 3.37
N CYS A 241 7.39 -4.68 2.47
CA CYS A 241 6.88 -3.41 1.97
C CYS A 241 6.20 -3.66 0.62
N THR A 242 4.93 -3.31 0.54
CA THR A 242 4.15 -3.38 -0.69
C THR A 242 3.78 -1.97 -1.11
N GLY A 243 4.34 -1.50 -2.22
CA GLY A 243 3.99 -0.25 -2.89
C GLY A 243 3.01 -0.46 -4.05
N ILE A 244 2.05 0.44 -4.18
CA ILE A 244 1.07 0.47 -5.26
C ILE A 244 1.00 1.88 -5.84
N GLY A 245 1.08 1.95 -7.16
CA GLY A 245 0.68 3.12 -7.94
C GLY A 245 -0.53 2.78 -8.80
N LEU A 246 -1.56 3.62 -8.76
CA LEU A 246 -2.79 3.44 -9.51
C LEU A 246 -3.25 4.78 -10.10
N ASN A 247 -3.55 4.79 -11.40
CA ASN A 247 -4.05 5.95 -12.10
C ASN A 247 -5.57 6.05 -11.89
N VAL A 248 -6.00 6.99 -11.04
CA VAL A 248 -7.42 7.14 -10.68
C VAL A 248 -8.05 8.27 -11.48
N ASP A 249 -7.45 9.46 -11.44
CA ASP A 249 -7.99 10.68 -12.07
C ASP A 249 -6.98 11.42 -12.96
N ASN A 250 -5.97 10.70 -13.46
CA ASN A 250 -4.88 11.23 -14.28
C ASN A 250 -4.83 10.56 -15.66
N GLU A 251 -5.44 11.19 -16.67
CA GLU A 251 -5.58 10.57 -18.00
C GLU A 251 -4.27 10.43 -18.80
N LYS A 252 -3.20 11.10 -18.35
CA LYS A 252 -1.88 11.06 -18.99
C LYS A 252 -0.83 10.51 -18.01
N PRO A 253 0.25 9.86 -18.48
CA PRO A 253 0.58 9.60 -19.90
C PRO A 253 -0.15 8.41 -20.53
N THR A 254 -0.85 7.57 -19.76
CA THR A 254 -1.57 6.39 -20.28
C THR A 254 -3.09 6.59 -20.29
N THR A 255 -3.76 6.21 -19.21
CA THR A 255 -5.19 6.36 -18.94
C THR A 255 -5.43 6.18 -17.44
N CYS A 256 -6.67 6.39 -16.98
CA CYS A 256 -7.07 6.23 -15.59
C CYS A 256 -8.47 5.61 -15.44
N LEU A 257 -8.81 5.20 -14.22
CA LEU A 257 -10.10 4.58 -13.92
C LEU A 257 -11.29 5.50 -14.25
N ASN A 258 -11.21 6.77 -13.86
CA ASN A 258 -12.33 7.70 -14.06
C ASN A 258 -12.56 8.04 -15.53
N ALA A 259 -11.52 8.11 -16.37
CA ALA A 259 -11.69 8.28 -17.81
C ALA A 259 -12.46 7.10 -18.42
N ALA A 260 -12.04 5.87 -18.10
CA ALA A 260 -12.72 4.68 -18.57
C ALA A 260 -14.18 4.59 -18.08
N LEU A 261 -14.46 5.06 -16.87
CA LEU A 261 -15.81 5.13 -16.31
C LEU A 261 -16.69 6.15 -17.07
N GLN A 262 -16.16 7.34 -17.38
CA GLN A 262 -16.88 8.34 -18.17
C GLN A 262 -17.20 7.83 -19.58
N GLU A 263 -16.30 7.06 -20.19
CA GLU A 263 -16.54 6.42 -21.49
C GLU A 263 -17.66 5.37 -21.44
N LEU A 264 -17.77 4.59 -20.36
CA LEU A 264 -18.83 3.59 -20.20
C LEU A 264 -20.19 4.24 -19.91
N LYS A 265 -20.19 5.30 -19.10
CA LYS A 265 -21.40 6.04 -18.73
C LYS A 265 -21.04 7.48 -18.42
N ALA A 266 -21.34 8.38 -19.35
CA ALA A 266 -21.11 9.81 -19.21
C ALA A 266 -21.78 10.37 -17.94
N ASN A 267 -21.12 11.32 -17.29
CA ASN A 267 -21.55 11.96 -16.05
C ASN A 267 -21.65 10.99 -14.85
N SER A 268 -20.98 9.83 -14.91
CA SER A 268 -20.86 8.97 -13.74
C SER A 268 -20.12 9.70 -12.60
N PRO A 269 -20.54 9.53 -11.34
CA PRO A 269 -19.75 9.97 -10.19
C PRO A 269 -18.32 9.41 -10.28
N ARG A 270 -17.33 10.26 -9.99
CA ARG A 270 -15.92 9.85 -10.00
C ARG A 270 -15.61 8.96 -8.81
N LEU A 271 -14.78 7.95 -9.03
CA LEU A 271 -14.14 7.18 -7.97
C LEU A 271 -13.10 8.08 -7.28
N LYS A 272 -13.18 8.14 -5.95
CA LYS A 272 -12.23 8.89 -5.11
C LYS A 272 -11.08 7.97 -4.68
N ARG A 273 -9.89 8.55 -4.49
CA ARG A 273 -8.67 7.80 -4.11
C ARG A 273 -8.80 7.19 -2.72
N GLU A 274 -9.46 7.91 -1.83
CA GLU A 274 -9.77 7.55 -0.45
C GLU A 274 -10.68 6.32 -0.40
N ASP A 275 -11.75 6.33 -1.20
CA ASP A 275 -12.70 5.22 -1.32
C ASP A 275 -12.01 3.96 -1.87
N ILE A 276 -11.15 4.11 -2.89
CA ILE A 276 -10.40 3.00 -3.48
C ILE A 276 -9.41 2.42 -2.46
N LEU A 277 -8.66 3.27 -1.74
CA LEU A 277 -7.70 2.82 -0.74
C LEU A 277 -8.38 2.07 0.42
N ALA A 278 -9.52 2.57 0.89
CA ALA A 278 -10.32 1.91 1.92
C ALA A 278 -10.86 0.57 1.42
N SER A 279 -11.45 0.53 0.22
CA SER A 279 -11.93 -0.70 -0.42
C SER A 279 -10.81 -1.72 -0.58
N PHE A 280 -9.61 -1.27 -0.98
CA PHE A 280 -8.43 -2.11 -1.10
C PHE A 280 -8.07 -2.78 0.22
N PHE A 281 -7.92 -2.03 1.32
CA PHE A 281 -7.56 -2.63 2.60
C PHE A 281 -8.66 -3.55 3.15
N ASN A 282 -9.93 -3.21 2.93
CA ASN A 282 -11.06 -4.06 3.30
C ASN A 282 -10.99 -5.42 2.59
N LYS A 283 -10.69 -5.42 1.29
CA LYS A 283 -10.54 -6.65 0.51
C LYS A 283 -9.25 -7.38 0.82
N PHE A 284 -8.13 -6.66 0.89
CA PHE A 284 -6.81 -7.20 1.13
C PHE A 284 -6.74 -7.93 2.47
N GLU A 285 -7.33 -7.40 3.54
CA GLU A 285 -7.32 -8.06 4.85
C GLU A 285 -7.95 -9.47 4.79
N VAL A 286 -9.06 -9.61 4.06
CA VAL A 286 -9.75 -10.88 3.87
C VAL A 286 -8.91 -11.85 3.03
N LEU A 287 -8.41 -11.40 1.87
CA LEU A 287 -7.62 -12.26 0.97
C LEU A 287 -6.28 -12.64 1.60
N PHE A 288 -5.66 -11.73 2.35
CA PHE A 288 -4.43 -12.00 3.10
C PHE A 288 -4.63 -13.09 4.16
N ASP A 289 -5.78 -13.12 4.85
CA ASP A 289 -6.10 -14.20 5.80
C ASP A 289 -6.32 -15.55 5.11
N ILE A 290 -7.05 -15.56 3.99
CA ILE A 290 -7.25 -16.78 3.20
C ILE A 290 -5.89 -17.32 2.75
N PHE A 291 -5.06 -16.46 2.14
CA PHE A 291 -3.72 -16.81 1.68
C PHE A 291 -2.79 -17.27 2.82
N SER A 292 -2.81 -16.58 3.95
CA SER A 292 -1.96 -16.90 5.11
C SER A 292 -2.32 -18.26 5.71
N ASN A 293 -3.60 -18.63 5.74
CA ASN A 293 -4.07 -19.86 6.35
C ASN A 293 -4.13 -21.05 5.37
N GLN A 294 -4.57 -20.82 4.13
CA GLN A 294 -4.89 -21.87 3.16
C GLN A 294 -3.91 -21.92 1.98
N GLY A 295 -3.03 -20.93 1.84
CA GLY A 295 -2.12 -20.81 0.68
C GLY A 295 -2.80 -20.17 -0.53
N PHE A 296 -2.04 -20.03 -1.63
CA PHE A 296 -2.53 -19.34 -2.82
C PHE A 296 -3.55 -20.13 -3.62
N GLN A 297 -3.54 -21.46 -3.52
CA GLN A 297 -4.48 -22.34 -4.20
C GLN A 297 -5.95 -21.96 -3.93
N ALA A 298 -6.27 -21.48 -2.73
CA ALA A 298 -7.60 -21.01 -2.37
C ALA A 298 -8.05 -19.73 -3.12
N LEU A 299 -7.12 -19.04 -3.78
CA LEU A 299 -7.35 -17.79 -4.52
C LEU A 299 -7.12 -17.94 -6.04
N GLU A 300 -6.64 -19.10 -6.51
CA GLU A 300 -6.24 -19.32 -7.91
C GLU A 300 -7.39 -19.05 -8.89
N GLU A 301 -8.58 -19.58 -8.62
CA GLU A 301 -9.73 -19.39 -9.51
C GLU A 301 -10.08 -17.90 -9.68
N GLN A 302 -10.17 -17.15 -8.57
CA GLN A 302 -10.46 -15.72 -8.62
C GLN A 302 -9.34 -14.93 -9.32
N TYR A 303 -8.09 -15.34 -9.10
CA TYR A 303 -6.93 -14.75 -9.74
C TYR A 303 -6.95 -14.99 -11.26
N TYR A 304 -7.23 -16.21 -11.72
CA TYR A 304 -7.34 -16.55 -13.14
C TYR A 304 -8.55 -15.90 -13.80
N ASN A 305 -9.67 -15.74 -13.08
CA ASN A 305 -10.82 -14.98 -13.57
C ASN A 305 -10.49 -13.50 -13.81
N SER A 306 -9.53 -12.94 -13.08
CA SER A 306 -9.03 -11.56 -13.25
C SER A 306 -7.82 -11.48 -14.19
N TRP A 307 -7.28 -12.59 -14.67
CA TRP A 307 -6.06 -12.64 -15.49
C TRP A 307 -6.29 -12.11 -16.91
N LEU A 308 -5.34 -11.33 -17.44
CA LEU A 308 -5.47 -10.68 -18.74
C LEU A 308 -5.24 -11.61 -19.94
N HIS A 309 -4.33 -12.57 -19.82
CA HIS A 309 -3.78 -13.31 -20.97
C HIS A 309 -4.40 -14.68 -21.24
N SER A 310 -5.56 -15.00 -20.64
CA SER A 310 -6.18 -16.32 -20.81
C SER A 310 -6.47 -16.58 -22.29
N GLY A 311 -5.92 -17.68 -22.84
CA GLY A 311 -6.04 -18.03 -24.26
C GLY A 311 -5.15 -17.24 -25.21
N GLN A 312 -4.25 -16.38 -24.72
CA GLN A 312 -3.36 -15.58 -25.55
C GLN A 312 -1.99 -16.23 -25.74
N ARG A 313 -1.36 -15.96 -26.90
CA ARG A 313 0.06 -16.24 -27.14
C ARG A 313 0.88 -15.06 -26.64
N VAL A 314 1.77 -15.31 -25.69
CA VAL A 314 2.64 -14.28 -25.10
C VAL A 314 4.10 -14.61 -25.33
N VAL A 315 4.93 -13.58 -25.43
CA VAL A 315 6.39 -13.71 -25.42
C VAL A 315 6.85 -13.46 -23.99
N VAL A 316 7.48 -14.47 -23.38
CA VAL A 316 8.16 -14.35 -22.10
C VAL A 316 9.64 -14.11 -22.39
N GLN A 317 10.18 -13.02 -21.88
CA GLN A 317 11.59 -12.68 -22.00
C GLN A 317 12.27 -12.95 -20.66
N ASP A 318 13.09 -13.99 -20.62
CA ASP A 318 13.96 -14.28 -19.49
C ASP A 318 15.33 -13.65 -19.73
N ALA A 319 15.78 -12.84 -18.79
CA ALA A 319 17.11 -12.24 -18.82
C ALA A 319 18.00 -12.93 -17.77
N HIS A 320 18.90 -13.79 -18.22
CA HIS A 320 19.97 -14.39 -17.41
C HIS A 320 21.32 -13.90 -17.93
N GLU A 321 22.13 -13.29 -17.06
CA GLU A 321 23.53 -12.96 -17.31
C GLU A 321 23.84 -12.31 -18.68
N GLY A 322 23.00 -11.36 -19.11
CA GLY A 322 23.22 -10.59 -20.36
C GLY A 322 22.74 -11.27 -21.64
N GLN A 323 22.16 -12.47 -21.58
CA GLN A 323 21.45 -13.09 -22.69
C GLN A 323 19.94 -13.03 -22.42
N SER A 324 19.18 -12.57 -23.42
CA SER A 324 17.72 -12.59 -23.36
C SER A 324 17.17 -13.73 -24.21
N VAL A 325 16.48 -14.68 -23.57
CA VAL A 325 15.80 -15.76 -24.28
C VAL A 325 14.32 -15.40 -24.36
N ASN A 326 13.79 -15.38 -25.59
CA ASN A 326 12.38 -15.15 -25.84
C ASN A 326 11.69 -16.51 -26.06
N SER A 327 10.75 -16.84 -25.19
CA SER A 327 9.92 -18.04 -25.33
C SER A 327 8.49 -17.64 -25.68
N VAL A 328 7.93 -18.22 -26.73
CA VAL A 328 6.52 -18.04 -27.08
C VAL A 328 5.70 -19.11 -26.38
N VAL A 329 4.81 -18.71 -25.48
CA VAL A 329 3.96 -19.62 -24.70
C VAL A 329 2.50 -19.28 -24.97
N THR A 330 1.65 -20.29 -25.09
CA THR A 330 0.19 -20.11 -25.08
C THR A 330 -0.29 -20.28 -23.65
N ILE A 331 -0.87 -19.24 -23.07
CA ILE A 331 -1.36 -19.29 -21.69
C ILE A 331 -2.71 -20.02 -21.69
N LYS A 332 -2.70 -21.25 -21.20
CA LYS A 332 -3.92 -21.95 -20.80
C LYS A 332 -4.30 -21.37 -19.43
N GLY A 333 -5.44 -20.70 -19.37
CA GLY A 333 -5.98 -20.15 -18.12
C GLY A 333 -6.16 -21.24 -17.08
#